data_AF-A0A7Y1ZJF6-F1
#
_entry.id   AF-A0A7Y1ZJF6-F1
#
_cell.length_a   1.000
_cell.length_b   1.000
_cell.length_c   1.000
_cell.angle_alpha   90.00
_cell.angle_beta   90.00
_cell.angle_gamma   90.00
#
_symmetry.space_group_name_H-M   'P 1'
#
loop_
_entity.id
_entity.type
_entity.pdbx_description
1 polymer ?
#
loop_
_entity_poly.entity_id
_entity_poly.type
_entity_poly.pdbx_seq_one_letter_code
_entity_poly.pdbx_strand_id
1 'polypeptide(L)'
;MEIAEALANHDVRTARRYFRQHGRPDLSGIPGDRGLPILGHSAAALRDVHAFMNRQYARYGEVFYFHAPRADGIFMLGPDANELLFKNEEKFFSNFLAWDLTFANIFDNNVLERDFSGHKRHRKILQSAFRRPSIEGHIEIMDPGIAAGMDKLHLNKKNKMLPFIKRLLLDVNAQVFLGENVEAEAEKLNKAFVDMVAATADPFKLNIPFTPYVRGVKGRKVLEDYVFGNIDRKRDSSGRDLFTELCHLTDEEDGSS
;
A
#
# COMPACT_ATOMS: atom_id res chain seq x y z
N MET A 1 23.88 -10.46 -9.22
CA MET A 1 22.91 -10.95 -10.23
C MET A 1 21.77 -11.77 -9.59
N GLU A 2 22.06 -12.60 -8.58
CA GLU A 2 21.07 -13.47 -7.91
C GLU A 2 19.95 -12.71 -7.13
N ILE A 3 20.25 -11.59 -6.46
CA ILE A 3 19.26 -10.90 -5.62
C ILE A 3 18.18 -10.13 -6.40
N ALA A 4 18.55 -9.46 -7.50
CA ALA A 4 17.59 -8.70 -8.30
C ALA A 4 16.56 -9.61 -8.96
N GLU A 5 16.98 -10.81 -9.37
CA GLU A 5 16.10 -11.85 -9.89
C GLU A 5 15.21 -12.44 -8.79
N ALA A 6 15.77 -12.74 -7.61
CA ALA A 6 14.97 -13.19 -6.46
C ALA A 6 13.88 -12.16 -6.08
N LEU A 7 14.23 -10.87 -6.03
CA LEU A 7 13.28 -9.79 -5.76
C LEU A 7 12.22 -9.66 -6.88
N ALA A 8 12.63 -9.75 -8.15
CA ALA A 8 11.71 -9.72 -9.28
C ALA A 8 10.70 -10.87 -9.26
N ASN A 9 11.13 -12.07 -8.84
CA ASN A 9 10.28 -13.25 -8.70
C ASN A 9 9.54 -13.30 -7.34
N HIS A 10 9.78 -12.32 -6.47
CA HIS A 10 9.28 -12.29 -5.09
C HIS A 10 9.63 -13.55 -4.29
N ASP A 11 10.84 -14.08 -4.49
CA ASP A 11 11.44 -15.10 -3.65
C ASP A 11 11.90 -14.47 -2.32
N VAL A 12 10.93 -14.31 -1.43
CA VAL A 12 11.09 -13.77 -0.08
C VAL A 12 12.16 -14.52 0.72
N ARG A 13 12.29 -15.84 0.52
CA ARG A 13 13.25 -16.66 1.29
C ARG A 13 14.68 -16.32 0.90
N THR A 14 14.96 -16.26 -0.40
CA THR A 14 16.27 -15.90 -0.92
C THR A 14 16.60 -14.45 -0.60
N ALA A 15 15.64 -13.53 -0.77
CA ALA A 15 15.83 -12.11 -0.44
C ALA A 15 16.19 -11.91 1.05
N ARG A 16 15.38 -12.44 1.97
CA ARG A 16 15.67 -12.34 3.42
C ARG A 16 16.99 -13.01 3.81
N ARG A 17 17.38 -14.10 3.15
CA ARG A 17 18.68 -14.75 3.37
C ARG A 17 19.83 -13.82 2.94
N TYR A 18 19.73 -13.22 1.76
CA TYR A 18 20.73 -12.29 1.24
C TYR A 18 20.96 -11.12 2.20
N PHE A 19 19.91 -10.44 2.66
CA PHE A 19 20.06 -9.28 3.55
C PHE A 19 20.55 -9.63 4.95
N ARG A 20 20.22 -10.83 5.47
CA ARG A 20 20.83 -11.30 6.73
C ARG A 20 22.34 -11.53 6.61
N GLN A 21 22.84 -11.89 5.42
CA GLN A 21 24.27 -12.17 5.20
C GLN A 21 25.10 -10.90 4.95
N HIS A 22 24.50 -9.85 4.36
CA HIS A 22 25.25 -8.65 3.93
C HIS A 22 25.29 -7.53 4.97
N GLY A 23 24.66 -7.72 6.15
CA GLY A 23 24.73 -6.75 7.26
C GLY A 23 24.16 -5.37 6.92
N ARG A 24 24.40 -4.40 7.80
CA ARG A 24 24.10 -2.98 7.52
C ARG A 24 25.33 -2.34 6.85
N PRO A 25 25.14 -1.52 5.80
CA PRO A 25 26.25 -0.80 5.19
C PRO A 25 26.87 0.19 6.19
N ASP A 26 28.15 0.52 6.00
CA ASP A 26 28.76 1.64 6.69
C ASP A 26 28.21 2.96 6.11
N LEU A 27 27.60 3.77 6.98
CA LEU A 27 26.98 5.05 6.64
C LEU A 27 27.75 6.24 7.22
N SER A 28 28.95 6.02 7.77
CA SER A 28 29.76 7.06 8.41
C SER A 28 30.15 8.23 7.50
N GLY A 29 30.20 7.99 6.18
CA GLY A 29 30.48 9.01 5.16
C GLY A 29 29.29 9.89 4.78
N ILE A 30 28.07 9.59 5.26
CA ILE A 30 26.88 10.38 4.95
C ILE A 30 26.74 11.52 5.95
N PRO A 31 26.56 12.79 5.49
CA PRO A 31 26.36 13.92 6.39
C PRO A 31 25.16 13.72 7.34
N GLY A 32 25.33 13.98 8.63
CA GLY A 32 24.23 13.93 9.60
C GLY A 32 24.69 13.68 11.04
N ASP A 33 23.73 13.73 11.96
CA ASP A 33 23.92 13.31 13.35
C ASP A 33 23.05 12.08 13.67
N ARG A 34 23.17 11.52 14.89
CA ARG A 34 22.40 10.35 15.29
C ARG A 34 21.09 10.70 16.01
N GLY A 35 20.79 11.98 16.21
CA GLY A 35 19.65 12.42 17.01
C GLY A 35 19.79 12.11 18.51
N LEU A 36 18.64 11.93 19.18
CA LEU A 36 18.58 11.64 20.61
C LEU A 36 19.11 10.23 20.92
N PRO A 37 19.69 10.01 22.12
CA PRO A 37 20.03 8.66 22.58
C PRO A 37 18.80 7.75 22.51
N ILE A 38 18.99 6.52 22.00
CA ILE A 38 17.97 5.47 21.84
C ILE A 38 16.90 5.79 20.78
N LEU A 39 16.28 6.97 20.83
CA LEU A 39 15.17 7.37 19.94
C LEU A 39 15.61 7.91 18.57
N GLY A 40 16.89 8.25 18.42
CA GLY A 40 17.41 8.91 17.24
C GLY A 40 16.60 10.15 16.88
N HIS A 41 16.19 10.22 15.62
CA HIS A 41 15.36 11.32 15.10
C HIS A 41 13.86 11.05 15.19
N SER A 42 13.43 9.86 15.64
CA SER A 42 12.02 9.47 15.60
C SER A 42 11.11 10.46 16.33
N ALA A 43 11.54 10.99 17.48
CA ALA A 43 10.76 11.96 18.24
C ALA A 43 10.52 13.27 17.48
N ALA A 44 11.54 13.78 16.77
CA ALA A 44 11.43 15.00 15.98
C ALA A 44 10.58 14.77 14.73
N ALA A 45 10.83 13.66 14.02
CA ALA A 45 10.12 13.31 12.79
C ALA A 45 8.62 13.03 13.03
N LEU A 46 8.26 12.34 14.12
CA LEU A 46 6.86 12.06 14.46
C LEU A 46 6.08 13.30 14.92
N ARG A 47 6.77 14.28 15.50
CA ARG A 47 6.13 15.54 15.92
C ARG A 47 5.81 16.43 14.73
N ASP A 48 6.79 16.61 13.84
CA ASP A 48 6.66 17.42 12.64
C ASP A 48 7.76 17.01 11.64
N VAL A 49 7.38 16.15 10.69
CA VAL A 49 8.30 15.63 9.69
C VAL A 49 8.81 16.72 8.76
N HIS A 50 7.98 17.72 8.44
CA HIS A 50 8.37 18.81 7.54
C HIS A 50 9.38 19.73 8.19
N ALA A 51 9.12 20.16 9.43
CA ALA A 51 10.07 20.98 10.18
C ALA A 51 11.37 20.21 10.47
N PHE A 52 11.29 18.91 10.72
CA PHE A 52 12.48 18.05 10.82
C PHE A 52 13.28 18.05 9.51
N MET A 53 12.67 17.70 8.37
CA MET A 53 13.36 17.66 7.07
C MET A 53 13.96 19.02 6.69
N ASN A 54 13.23 20.12 6.89
CA ASN A 54 13.73 21.46 6.58
C ASN A 54 14.97 21.83 7.41
N ARG A 55 15.01 21.46 8.70
CA ARG A 55 16.18 21.69 9.56
C ARG A 55 17.38 20.85 9.15
N GLN A 56 17.16 19.56 8.83
CA GLN A 56 18.23 18.69 8.38
C GLN A 56 18.78 19.15 7.03
N TYR A 57 17.90 19.52 6.10
CA TYR A 57 18.29 20.07 4.80
C TYR A 57 19.13 21.34 4.94
N ALA A 58 18.69 22.29 5.76
CA ALA A 58 19.44 23.53 5.99
C ALA A 58 20.84 23.30 6.61
N ARG A 59 21.02 22.18 7.32
CA ARG A 59 22.27 21.86 8.02
C ARG A 59 23.21 20.96 7.24
N TYR A 60 22.67 19.98 6.53
CA TYR A 60 23.42 18.88 5.91
C TYR A 60 23.26 18.82 4.39
N GLY A 61 22.36 19.62 3.81
CA GLY A 61 22.07 19.66 2.38
C GLY A 61 21.06 18.61 1.94
N GLU A 62 21.09 18.28 0.64
CA GLU A 62 20.12 17.41 -0.03
C GLU A 62 20.18 15.94 0.41
N VAL A 63 21.35 15.46 0.83
CA VAL A 63 21.56 14.07 1.23
C VAL A 63 22.03 14.03 2.68
N PHE A 64 21.22 13.43 3.56
CA PHE A 64 21.57 13.34 4.97
C PHE A 64 21.10 12.04 5.64
N TYR A 65 21.84 11.65 6.66
CA TYR A 65 21.61 10.45 7.44
C TYR A 65 20.41 10.60 8.39
N PHE A 66 19.67 9.51 8.54
CA PHE A 66 18.56 9.37 9.48
C PHE A 66 18.73 8.11 10.32
N HIS A 67 18.75 8.30 11.64
CA HIS A 67 18.73 7.25 12.64
C HIS A 67 17.37 7.11 13.33
N ALA A 68 16.90 5.88 13.48
CA ALA A 68 15.77 5.47 14.32
C ALA A 68 16.08 4.10 15.01
N PRO A 69 15.41 3.75 16.12
CA PRO A 69 15.74 2.54 16.90
C PRO A 69 15.78 1.23 16.08
N ARG A 70 14.98 1.13 15.02
CA ARG A 70 14.85 -0.09 14.20
C ARG A 70 15.44 0.02 12.81
N ALA A 71 15.78 1.23 12.36
CA ALA A 71 16.23 1.46 11.00
C ALA A 71 17.15 2.68 10.92
N ASP A 72 18.20 2.51 10.14
CA ASP A 72 19.03 3.60 9.64
C ASP A 72 18.62 3.87 8.19
N GLY A 73 18.72 5.11 7.76
CA GLY A 73 18.34 5.51 6.42
C GLY A 73 19.06 6.76 5.95
N ILE A 74 18.81 7.10 4.69
CA ILE A 74 19.34 8.30 4.04
C ILE A 74 18.14 9.01 3.43
N PHE A 75 17.97 10.28 3.77
CA PHE A 75 17.10 11.16 3.00
C PHE A 75 17.87 11.67 1.80
N MET A 76 17.25 11.61 0.62
CA MET A 76 17.77 12.18 -0.60
C MET A 76 16.70 13.12 -1.14
N LEU A 77 17.00 14.41 -1.18
CA LEU A 77 16.08 15.47 -1.55
C LEU A 77 16.54 16.11 -2.87
N GLY A 78 15.59 16.63 -3.65
CA GLY A 78 15.89 17.32 -4.90
C GLY A 78 15.67 16.47 -6.16
N PRO A 79 15.77 17.09 -7.34
CA PRO A 79 15.44 16.46 -8.61
C PRO A 79 16.35 15.29 -8.96
N ASP A 80 17.67 15.42 -8.75
CA ASP A 80 18.65 14.39 -9.11
C ASP A 80 18.43 13.10 -8.30
N ALA A 81 18.18 13.25 -7.00
CA ALA A 81 17.81 12.15 -6.10
C ALA A 81 16.50 11.48 -6.52
N ASN A 82 15.48 12.29 -6.87
CA ASN A 82 14.19 11.78 -7.33
C ASN A 82 14.34 11.03 -8.67
N GLU A 83 15.17 11.53 -9.59
CA GLU A 83 15.45 10.85 -10.85
C GLU A 83 16.09 9.48 -10.61
N LEU A 84 17.15 9.43 -9.78
CA LEU A 84 17.81 8.18 -9.40
C LEU A 84 16.83 7.18 -8.77
N LEU A 85 16.03 7.62 -7.80
CA LEU A 85 15.10 6.78 -7.06
C LEU A 85 13.92 6.30 -7.92
N PHE A 86 13.30 7.19 -8.71
CA PHE A 86 12.11 6.85 -9.49
C PHE A 86 12.43 6.12 -10.78
N LYS A 87 13.55 6.43 -11.45
CA LYS A 87 14.00 5.64 -12.60
C LYS A 87 14.52 4.28 -12.17
N ASN A 88 15.35 4.24 -11.11
CA ASN A 88 15.91 3.01 -10.54
C ASN A 88 16.45 2.04 -11.62
N GLU A 89 17.14 2.57 -12.64
CA GLU A 89 17.58 1.80 -13.82
C GLU A 89 18.51 0.65 -13.40
N GLU A 90 19.38 0.93 -12.43
CA GLU A 90 20.35 -0.01 -11.86
C GLU A 90 19.76 -0.95 -10.79
N LYS A 91 18.46 -0.85 -10.50
CA LYS A 91 17.76 -1.73 -9.55
C LYS A 91 18.33 -1.69 -8.12
N PHE A 92 18.76 -0.52 -7.66
CA PHE A 92 19.29 -0.31 -6.31
C PHE A 92 18.22 -0.28 -5.22
N PHE A 93 17.01 0.17 -5.55
CA PHE A 93 15.93 0.34 -4.58
C PHE A 93 14.92 -0.80 -4.69
N SER A 94 14.62 -1.44 -3.56
CA SER A 94 13.62 -2.52 -3.47
C SER A 94 12.39 -2.05 -2.70
N ASN A 95 11.24 -2.18 -3.34
CA ASN A 95 9.92 -2.01 -2.74
C ASN A 95 9.65 -3.08 -1.69
N PHE A 96 10.00 -4.35 -1.99
CA PHE A 96 9.79 -5.44 -1.05
C PHE A 96 10.45 -5.14 0.29
N LEU A 97 11.72 -4.73 0.30
CA LEU A 97 12.42 -4.45 1.56
C LEU A 97 11.89 -3.22 2.30
N ALA A 98 11.39 -2.23 1.57
CA ALA A 98 10.77 -1.05 2.17
C ALA A 98 9.47 -1.40 2.90
N TRP A 99 8.71 -2.39 2.39
CA TRP A 99 7.35 -2.67 2.83
C TRP A 99 7.15 -4.02 3.55
N ASP A 100 8.09 -4.98 3.44
CA ASP A 100 8.00 -6.37 3.95
C ASP A 100 7.53 -6.40 5.41
N LEU A 101 8.15 -5.58 6.27
CA LEU A 101 7.74 -5.50 7.67
C LEU A 101 6.35 -4.87 7.81
N THR A 102 6.08 -3.76 7.11
CA THR A 102 4.85 -2.97 7.24
C THR A 102 3.61 -3.77 6.83
N PHE A 103 3.73 -4.59 5.80
CA PHE A 103 2.61 -5.32 5.19
C PHE A 103 2.59 -6.81 5.51
N ALA A 104 3.61 -7.35 6.22
CA ALA A 104 3.70 -8.75 6.60
C ALA A 104 2.36 -9.35 7.08
N ASN A 105 1.90 -10.38 6.38
CA ASN A 105 0.67 -11.13 6.61
C ASN A 105 -0.63 -10.33 6.41
N ILE A 106 -0.56 -9.06 6.02
CA ILE A 106 -1.72 -8.18 5.80
C ILE A 106 -1.93 -7.96 4.29
N PHE A 107 -0.90 -7.54 3.57
CA PHE A 107 -0.94 -7.29 2.13
C PHE A 107 0.16 -8.07 1.40
N ASP A 108 0.46 -9.30 1.80
CA ASP A 108 1.57 -10.03 1.17
C ASP A 108 1.38 -10.11 -0.35
N ASN A 109 2.48 -10.01 -1.08
CA ASN A 109 2.53 -10.25 -2.52
C ASN A 109 1.79 -9.20 -3.35
N ASN A 110 1.43 -8.06 -2.74
CA ASN A 110 0.73 -6.96 -3.39
C ASN A 110 1.62 -6.21 -4.38
N VAL A 111 1.02 -5.47 -5.31
CA VAL A 111 1.75 -4.75 -6.37
C VAL A 111 2.77 -3.74 -5.83
N LEU A 112 2.51 -3.09 -4.69
CA LEU A 112 3.41 -2.12 -4.06
C LEU A 112 4.64 -2.78 -3.40
N GLU A 113 4.61 -4.09 -3.13
CA GLU A 113 5.77 -4.86 -2.65
C GLU A 113 6.59 -5.47 -3.76
N ARG A 114 6.07 -5.54 -4.99
CA ARG A 114 6.78 -6.17 -6.09
C ARG A 114 7.95 -5.30 -6.53
N ASP A 115 9.01 -5.97 -7.00
CA ASP A 115 10.19 -5.35 -7.55
C ASP A 115 10.31 -5.57 -9.06
N PHE A 116 10.95 -4.61 -9.73
CA PHE A 116 11.44 -4.73 -11.12
C PHE A 116 10.41 -5.31 -12.12
N SER A 117 10.74 -6.41 -12.79
CA SER A 117 9.87 -7.07 -13.77
C SER A 117 8.62 -7.67 -13.13
N GLY A 118 8.70 -8.15 -11.88
CA GLY A 118 7.54 -8.61 -11.12
C GLY A 118 6.53 -7.48 -10.90
N HIS A 119 7.01 -6.30 -10.52
CA HIS A 119 6.16 -5.10 -10.42
C HIS A 119 5.57 -4.71 -11.77
N LYS A 120 6.39 -4.66 -12.82
CA LYS A 120 5.92 -4.32 -14.18
C LYS A 120 4.80 -5.25 -14.64
N ARG A 121 4.92 -6.56 -14.41
CA ARG A 121 3.89 -7.55 -14.78
C ARG A 121 2.59 -7.31 -14.02
N HIS A 122 2.65 -7.28 -12.68
CA HIS A 122 1.46 -7.09 -11.85
C HIS A 122 0.78 -5.74 -12.08
N ARG A 123 1.56 -4.68 -12.27
CA ARG A 123 1.04 -3.35 -12.61
C ARG A 123 0.36 -3.33 -13.97
N LYS A 124 0.91 -4.02 -14.98
CA LYS A 124 0.30 -4.11 -16.32
C LYS A 124 -1.08 -4.76 -16.24
N ILE A 125 -1.20 -5.88 -15.51
CA ILE A 125 -2.48 -6.57 -15.27
C ILE A 125 -3.46 -5.60 -14.60
N LEU A 126 -3.06 -4.96 -13.49
CA LEU A 126 -3.96 -4.06 -12.77
C LEU A 126 -4.39 -2.85 -13.61
N GLN A 127 -3.50 -2.34 -14.48
CA GLN A 127 -3.77 -1.18 -15.33
C GLN A 127 -4.85 -1.41 -16.38
N SER A 128 -5.13 -2.64 -16.81
CA SER A 128 -6.21 -2.91 -17.77
C SER A 128 -7.57 -2.46 -17.23
N ALA A 129 -7.80 -2.66 -15.93
CA ALA A 129 -9.03 -2.26 -15.25
C ALA A 129 -9.12 -0.77 -14.92
N PHE A 130 -8.11 0.02 -15.29
CA PHE A 130 -8.12 1.48 -15.20
C PHE A 130 -7.98 2.14 -16.57
N ARG A 131 -8.35 1.42 -17.64
CA ARG A 131 -8.51 2.02 -18.98
C ARG A 131 -9.76 2.90 -19.01
N ARG A 132 -9.83 3.78 -20.01
CA ARG A 132 -10.94 4.75 -20.12
C ARG A 132 -12.34 4.11 -20.04
N PRO A 133 -12.66 3.03 -20.79
CA PRO A 133 -13.99 2.42 -20.71
C PRO A 133 -14.31 1.87 -19.31
N SER A 134 -13.33 1.25 -18.65
CA SER A 134 -13.45 0.81 -17.27
C SER A 134 -13.74 1.98 -16.35
N ILE A 135 -12.97 3.07 -16.42
CA ILE A 135 -13.17 4.26 -15.58
C ILE A 135 -14.58 4.85 -15.77
N GLU A 136 -15.07 4.94 -17.01
CA GLU A 136 -16.43 5.38 -17.31
C GLU A 136 -17.47 4.45 -16.63
N GLY A 137 -17.28 3.13 -16.70
CA GLY A 137 -18.12 2.16 -15.98
C GLY A 137 -18.06 2.30 -14.46
N HIS A 138 -16.87 2.52 -13.89
CA HIS A 138 -16.72 2.76 -12.46
C HIS A 138 -17.48 4.03 -12.02
N ILE A 139 -17.43 5.12 -12.79
CA ILE A 139 -18.17 6.36 -12.49
C ILE A 139 -19.68 6.09 -12.46
N GLU A 140 -20.21 5.35 -13.43
CA GLU A 140 -21.63 4.98 -13.47
C GLU A 140 -22.06 4.13 -12.25
N ILE A 141 -21.16 3.31 -11.70
CA ILE A 141 -21.39 2.56 -10.46
C ILE A 141 -21.36 3.49 -9.24
N MET A 142 -20.43 4.46 -9.22
CA MET A 142 -20.24 5.38 -8.08
C MET A 142 -21.38 6.38 -7.91
N ASP A 143 -21.90 6.93 -9.00
CA ASP A 143 -22.81 8.08 -8.99
C ASP A 143 -24.03 7.89 -8.07
N PRO A 144 -24.77 6.76 -8.12
CA PRO A 144 -25.90 6.54 -7.22
C PRO A 144 -25.49 6.48 -5.74
N GLY A 145 -24.37 5.81 -5.43
CA GLY A 145 -23.85 5.69 -4.07
C GLY A 145 -23.39 7.04 -3.50
N ILE A 146 -22.77 7.87 -4.35
CA ILE A 146 -22.38 9.24 -4.00
C ILE A 146 -23.62 10.08 -3.73
N ALA A 147 -24.61 10.09 -4.63
CA ALA A 147 -25.84 10.86 -4.47
C ALA A 147 -26.58 10.49 -3.17
N ALA A 148 -26.82 9.19 -2.95
CA ALA A 148 -27.47 8.70 -1.73
C ALA A 148 -26.66 9.01 -0.45
N GLY A 149 -25.34 9.03 -0.54
CA GLY A 149 -24.47 9.45 0.56
C GLY A 149 -24.57 10.95 0.85
N MET A 150 -24.64 11.79 -0.18
CA MET A 150 -24.78 13.23 -0.07
C MET A 150 -26.12 13.65 0.54
N ASP A 151 -27.20 12.90 0.28
CA ASP A 151 -28.52 13.13 0.90
C ASP A 151 -28.50 12.98 2.43
N LYS A 152 -27.50 12.30 2.99
CA LYS A 152 -27.30 12.16 4.45
C LYS A 152 -26.70 13.42 5.09
N LEU A 153 -26.24 14.40 4.31
CA LEU A 153 -25.70 15.65 4.85
C LEU A 153 -26.82 16.53 5.42
N HIS A 154 -26.67 16.91 6.68
CA HIS A 154 -27.59 17.86 7.29
C HIS A 154 -27.22 19.29 6.90
N LEU A 155 -27.89 19.83 5.87
CA LEU A 155 -27.61 21.18 5.32
C LEU A 155 -27.73 22.31 6.36
N ASN A 156 -28.53 22.11 7.41
CA ASN A 156 -28.77 23.11 8.46
C ASN A 156 -27.98 22.87 9.75
N LYS A 157 -26.98 21.98 9.74
CA LYS A 157 -26.16 21.65 10.92
C LYS A 157 -24.68 21.59 10.57
N LYS A 158 -23.82 21.75 11.59
CA LYS A 158 -22.38 21.50 11.44
C LYS A 158 -22.15 20.00 11.22
N ASN A 159 -21.52 19.65 10.11
CA ASN A 159 -21.13 18.28 9.79
C ASN A 159 -19.63 18.09 9.99
N LYS A 160 -19.22 16.92 10.49
CA LYS A 160 -17.79 16.52 10.51
C LYS A 160 -17.44 15.95 9.14
N MET A 161 -16.82 16.76 8.28
CA MET A 161 -16.58 16.38 6.88
C MET A 161 -15.61 15.21 6.70
N LEU A 162 -14.53 15.13 7.48
CA LEU A 162 -13.55 14.05 7.31
C LEU A 162 -14.15 12.65 7.61
N PRO A 163 -14.85 12.41 8.74
CA PRO A 163 -15.58 11.16 8.95
C PRO A 163 -16.62 10.86 7.87
N PHE A 164 -17.37 11.89 7.44
CA PHE A 164 -18.38 11.74 6.39
C PHE A 164 -17.77 11.28 5.07
N ILE A 165 -16.74 11.97 4.58
CA ILE A 165 -16.03 11.64 3.33
C ILE A 165 -15.41 10.24 3.43
N LYS A 166 -14.76 9.92 4.56
CA LYS A 166 -14.18 8.57 4.76
C LYS A 166 -15.24 7.48 4.65
N ARG A 167 -16.40 7.67 5.26
CA ARG A 167 -17.49 6.70 5.20
C ARG A 167 -18.04 6.57 3.78
N LEU A 168 -18.30 7.70 3.13
CA LEU A 168 -18.78 7.72 1.74
C LEU A 168 -17.83 7.00 0.79
N LEU A 169 -16.52 7.26 0.89
CA LEU A 169 -15.52 6.59 0.07
C LEU A 169 -15.48 5.08 0.32
N LEU A 170 -15.60 4.62 1.57
CA LEU A 170 -15.65 3.19 1.88
C LEU A 170 -16.89 2.51 1.29
N ASP A 171 -18.06 3.13 1.45
CA ASP A 171 -19.33 2.59 0.94
C ASP A 171 -19.31 2.48 -0.60
N VAL A 172 -18.82 3.53 -1.28
CA VAL A 172 -18.70 3.56 -2.75
C VAL A 172 -17.62 2.59 -3.24
N ASN A 173 -16.49 2.47 -2.53
CA ASN A 173 -15.43 1.55 -2.92
C ASN A 173 -15.89 0.08 -2.89
N ALA A 174 -16.71 -0.34 -1.93
CA ALA A 174 -17.22 -1.72 -1.92
C ALA A 174 -18.01 -2.06 -3.20
N GLN A 175 -18.78 -1.10 -3.73
CA GLN A 175 -19.54 -1.24 -4.97
C GLN A 175 -18.61 -1.29 -6.19
N VAL A 176 -17.69 -0.33 -6.30
CA VAL A 176 -16.76 -0.20 -7.44
C VAL A 176 -15.77 -1.35 -7.52
N PHE A 177 -15.24 -1.77 -6.37
CA PHE A 177 -14.18 -2.77 -6.33
C PHE A 177 -14.71 -4.20 -6.34
N LEU A 178 -15.83 -4.46 -5.66
CA LEU A 178 -16.33 -5.82 -5.45
C LEU A 178 -17.72 -6.06 -6.09
N GLY A 179 -18.36 -5.02 -6.62
CA GLY A 179 -19.72 -5.11 -7.17
C GLY A 179 -20.78 -5.46 -6.13
N GLU A 180 -20.51 -5.19 -4.85
CA GLU A 180 -21.39 -5.60 -3.75
C GLU A 180 -22.39 -4.48 -3.41
N ASN A 181 -23.67 -4.81 -3.51
CA ASN A 181 -24.78 -3.89 -3.24
C ASN A 181 -25.56 -4.26 -1.97
N VAL A 182 -25.23 -5.38 -1.32
CA VAL A 182 -25.85 -5.80 -0.07
C VAL A 182 -25.17 -5.10 1.11
N GLU A 183 -25.91 -4.23 1.80
CA GLU A 183 -25.40 -3.38 2.89
C GLU A 183 -24.65 -4.16 3.98
N ALA A 184 -25.17 -5.32 4.40
CA ALA A 184 -24.55 -6.13 5.45
C ALA A 184 -23.21 -6.76 5.03
N GLU A 185 -23.11 -7.25 3.79
CA GLU A 185 -21.87 -7.84 3.27
C GLU A 185 -20.84 -6.72 2.98
N ALA A 186 -21.30 -5.59 2.42
CA ALA A 186 -20.46 -4.41 2.22
C ALA A 186 -19.87 -3.88 3.53
N GLU A 187 -20.65 -3.81 4.62
CA GLU A 187 -20.15 -3.39 5.94
C GLU A 187 -19.07 -4.34 6.48
N LYS A 188 -19.28 -5.65 6.33
CA LYS A 188 -18.32 -6.68 6.75
C LYS A 188 -17.01 -6.56 5.98
N LEU A 189 -17.07 -6.37 4.67
CA LEU A 189 -15.89 -6.21 3.80
C LEU A 189 -15.17 -4.89 4.09
N ASN A 190 -15.90 -3.79 4.27
CA ASN A 190 -15.34 -2.50 4.66
C ASN A 190 -14.64 -2.57 6.02
N LYS A 191 -15.26 -3.22 7.01
CA LYS A 191 -14.63 -3.44 8.31
C LYS A 191 -13.33 -4.25 8.17
N ALA A 192 -13.36 -5.33 7.39
CA ALA A 192 -12.18 -6.15 7.14
C ALA A 192 -11.03 -5.35 6.51
N PHE A 193 -11.34 -4.53 5.50
CA PHE A 193 -10.38 -3.64 4.86
C PHE A 193 -9.81 -2.59 5.82
N VAL A 194 -10.66 -1.94 6.62
CA VAL A 194 -10.23 -0.95 7.63
C VAL A 194 -9.32 -1.61 8.67
N ASP A 195 -9.65 -2.82 9.13
CA ASP A 195 -8.82 -3.57 10.08
C ASP A 195 -7.45 -3.90 9.47
N MET A 196 -7.38 -4.26 8.17
CA MET A 196 -6.10 -4.46 7.46
C MET A 196 -5.27 -3.18 7.40
N VAL A 197 -5.86 -2.06 6.96
CA VAL A 197 -5.14 -0.78 6.88
C VAL A 197 -4.65 -0.35 8.27
N ALA A 198 -5.47 -0.46 9.31
CA ALA A 198 -5.07 -0.14 10.67
C ALA A 198 -3.92 -1.01 11.19
N ALA A 199 -3.86 -2.28 10.80
CA ALA A 199 -2.78 -3.20 11.16
C ALA A 199 -1.41 -2.81 10.57
N THR A 200 -1.38 -2.08 9.45
CA THR A 200 -0.12 -1.59 8.86
C THR A 200 0.61 -0.62 9.80
N ALA A 201 -0.15 0.18 10.55
CA ALA A 201 0.34 1.17 11.52
C ALA A 201 0.70 0.55 12.88
N ASP A 202 0.46 -0.74 13.11
CA ASP A 202 0.88 -1.44 14.33
C ASP A 202 2.41 -1.58 14.33
N PRO A 203 3.14 -0.95 15.28
CA PRO A 203 4.60 -0.98 15.29
C PRO A 203 5.17 -2.29 15.84
N PHE A 204 4.35 -3.13 16.47
CA PHE A 204 4.79 -4.35 17.12
C PHE A 204 4.51 -5.58 16.26
N LYS A 205 3.39 -5.59 15.53
CA LYS A 205 3.00 -6.70 14.63
C LYS A 205 3.03 -8.06 15.33
N LEU A 206 2.65 -8.07 16.61
CA LEU A 206 2.63 -9.26 17.45
C LEU A 206 1.29 -9.97 17.32
N ASN A 207 1.33 -11.30 17.25
CA ASN A 207 0.16 -12.16 17.23
C ASN A 207 -0.48 -12.29 18.63
N ILE A 208 -0.93 -11.16 19.18
CA ILE A 208 -1.58 -11.06 20.49
C ILE A 208 -3.07 -10.77 20.26
N PRO A 209 -3.98 -11.49 20.92
CA PRO A 209 -5.41 -11.20 20.83
C PRO A 209 -5.71 -9.72 21.06
N PHE A 210 -6.69 -9.20 20.31
CA PHE A 210 -7.16 -7.80 20.40
C PHE A 210 -6.18 -6.72 19.91
N THR A 211 -5.04 -7.06 19.33
CA THR A 211 -4.18 -6.08 18.65
C THR A 211 -4.75 -5.67 17.29
N PRO A 212 -4.44 -4.46 16.79
CA PRO A 212 -4.71 -4.08 15.40
C PRO A 212 -4.16 -5.11 14.42
N TYR A 213 -2.93 -5.60 14.65
CA TYR A 213 -2.30 -6.60 13.79
C TYR A 213 -3.16 -7.86 13.58
N VAL A 214 -3.60 -8.50 14.67
CA VAL A 214 -4.42 -9.73 14.57
C VAL A 214 -5.77 -9.47 13.90
N ARG A 215 -6.37 -8.28 14.13
CA ARG A 215 -7.60 -7.90 13.41
C ARG A 215 -7.35 -7.75 11.91
N GLY A 216 -6.25 -7.14 11.50
CA GLY A 216 -5.91 -6.99 10.08
C GLY A 216 -5.65 -8.32 9.38
N VAL A 217 -4.92 -9.25 10.02
CA VAL A 217 -4.72 -10.60 9.47
C VAL A 217 -6.05 -11.35 9.30
N LYS A 218 -6.97 -11.21 10.26
CA LYS A 218 -8.33 -11.77 10.13
C LYS A 218 -9.13 -11.06 9.02
N GLY A 219 -9.02 -9.74 8.90
CA GLY A 219 -9.65 -8.96 7.84
C GLY A 219 -9.18 -9.42 6.45
N ARG A 220 -7.88 -9.64 6.27
CA ARG A 220 -7.33 -10.22 5.06
C ARG A 220 -8.01 -11.53 4.70
N LYS A 221 -8.10 -12.46 5.65
CA LYS A 221 -8.76 -13.76 5.42
C LYS A 221 -10.22 -13.59 4.99
N VAL A 222 -10.97 -12.65 5.58
CA VAL A 222 -12.35 -12.36 5.18
C VAL A 222 -12.42 -11.90 3.73
N LEU A 223 -11.53 -10.99 3.30
CA LEU A 223 -11.50 -10.52 1.92
C LEU A 223 -11.07 -11.64 0.95
N GLU A 224 -10.04 -12.43 1.30
CA GLU A 224 -9.59 -13.57 0.49
C GLU A 224 -10.72 -14.59 0.32
N ASP A 225 -11.37 -15.01 1.41
CA ASP A 225 -12.48 -15.96 1.37
C ASP A 225 -13.64 -15.43 0.51
N TYR A 226 -13.95 -14.12 0.57
CA TYR A 226 -14.94 -13.49 -0.31
C TYR A 226 -14.50 -13.51 -1.77
N VAL A 227 -13.29 -13.05 -2.09
CA VAL A 227 -12.77 -13.00 -3.46
C VAL A 227 -12.75 -14.41 -4.06
N PHE A 228 -12.06 -15.36 -3.43
CA PHE A 228 -11.95 -16.72 -3.96
C PHE A 228 -13.30 -17.42 -4.09
N GLY A 229 -14.21 -17.22 -3.14
CA GLY A 229 -15.55 -17.80 -3.19
C GLY A 229 -16.46 -17.21 -4.28
N ASN A 230 -16.10 -16.07 -4.88
CA ASN A 230 -16.92 -15.38 -5.87
C ASN A 230 -16.31 -15.36 -7.29
N ILE A 231 -15.12 -15.94 -7.50
CA ILE A 231 -14.44 -15.90 -8.81
C ILE A 231 -15.33 -16.46 -9.93
N ASP A 232 -15.89 -17.66 -9.76
CA ASP A 232 -16.68 -18.29 -10.83
C ASP A 232 -17.95 -17.50 -11.14
N ARG A 233 -18.65 -17.04 -10.09
CA ARG A 233 -19.81 -16.16 -10.25
C ARG A 233 -19.45 -14.88 -10.99
N LYS A 234 -18.28 -14.30 -10.73
CA LYS A 234 -17.82 -13.07 -11.36
C LYS A 234 -17.45 -13.28 -12.83
N ARG A 235 -16.79 -14.40 -13.15
CA ARG A 235 -16.52 -14.82 -14.53
C ARG A 235 -17.80 -14.97 -15.36
N ASP A 236 -18.87 -15.50 -14.77
CA ASP A 236 -20.16 -15.66 -15.44
C ASP A 236 -21.02 -14.38 -15.48
N SER A 237 -20.61 -13.32 -14.76
CA SER A 237 -21.35 -12.07 -14.68
C SER A 237 -20.93 -11.07 -15.76
N SER A 238 -21.77 -10.08 -16.06
CA SER A 238 -21.44 -8.95 -16.95
C SER A 238 -21.26 -7.64 -16.17
N GLY A 239 -20.78 -7.74 -14.93
CA GLY A 239 -20.51 -6.58 -14.07
C GLY A 239 -19.40 -5.69 -14.63
N ARG A 240 -19.42 -4.41 -14.25
CA ARG A 240 -18.38 -3.42 -14.58
C ARG A 240 -17.58 -2.98 -13.36
N ASP A 241 -17.69 -3.74 -12.26
CA ASP A 241 -16.85 -3.57 -11.09
C ASP A 241 -15.45 -4.15 -11.35
N LEU A 242 -14.44 -3.62 -10.65
CA LEU A 242 -13.04 -4.03 -10.82
C LEU A 242 -12.86 -5.54 -10.71
N PHE A 243 -13.51 -6.19 -9.75
CA PHE A 243 -13.34 -7.63 -9.55
C PHE A 243 -13.88 -8.42 -10.74
N THR A 244 -15.04 -8.04 -11.30
CA THR A 244 -15.54 -8.64 -12.53
C THR A 244 -14.56 -8.43 -13.69
N GLU A 245 -14.09 -7.19 -13.90
CA GLU A 245 -13.14 -6.89 -14.98
C GLU A 245 -11.85 -7.72 -14.87
N LEU A 246 -11.27 -7.82 -13.66
CA LEU A 246 -10.08 -8.63 -13.41
C LEU A 246 -10.33 -10.13 -13.65
N CYS A 247 -11.55 -10.63 -13.41
CA CYS A 247 -11.91 -12.02 -13.68
C CYS A 247 -12.05 -12.34 -15.18
N HIS A 248 -12.24 -11.32 -16.02
CA HIS A 248 -12.38 -11.46 -17.48
C HIS A 248 -11.11 -11.18 -18.26
N LEU A 249 -10.03 -10.74 -17.60
CA LEU A 249 -8.75 -10.57 -18.28
C LEU A 249 -8.28 -11.91 -18.86
N THR A 250 -7.70 -11.82 -20.05
CA THR A 250 -7.15 -12.95 -20.81
C THR A 250 -5.64 -12.79 -20.96
N ASP A 251 -4.93 -13.87 -21.28
CA ASP A 251 -3.46 -13.92 -21.30
C ASP A 251 -2.77 -12.83 -22.13
N GLU A 252 -3.39 -12.35 -23.22
CA GLU A 252 -2.87 -11.23 -24.03
C GLU A 252 -2.84 -9.90 -23.25
N GLU A 253 -3.81 -9.72 -22.35
CA GLU A 253 -3.92 -8.58 -21.45
C GLU A 253 -3.19 -8.81 -20.12
N ASP A 254 -3.10 -10.07 -19.66
CA ASP A 254 -2.40 -10.47 -18.44
C ASP A 254 -0.87 -10.48 -18.56
N GLY A 255 -0.35 -10.41 -19.79
CA GLY A 255 1.09 -10.34 -20.04
C GLY A 255 1.84 -11.64 -19.73
N SER A 256 1.14 -12.79 -19.77
CA SER A 256 1.73 -14.12 -19.78
C SER A 256 2.22 -14.42 -21.20
N SER A 257 3.53 -14.25 -21.43
CA SER A 257 4.25 -14.80 -22.59
C SER A 257 5.51 -15.46 -22.09
#